data_AF-A0A9P7GF64-F1
#
_entry.id   AF-A0A9P7GF64-F1
#
_cell.length_a   1.000
_cell.length_b   1.000
_cell.length_c   1.000
_cell.angle_alpha   90.00
_cell.angle_beta   90.00
_cell.angle_gamma   90.00
#
_symmetry.space_group_name_H-M   'P 1'
#
loop_
_entity.id
_entity.type
_entity.pdbx_description
1 polymer ?
#
loop_
_entity_poly.entity_id
_entity_poly.type
_entity_poly.pdbx_seq_one_letter_code
_entity_poly.pdbx_strand_id
1 'polypeptide(L)'
;MRNIFGVDADTIEVVTEDGAPSGKKDFLVWNPTYIDENVPSLGRHSSVSEATGLMRFLMKRGVRVILFCKIRKVCELAMKTIRADLSSEGRFDILERTMPYRGGYSREERRRVEQDAFNGRLLGIVATNALELGVDIGVLDAVIMLGFPVSIASFKQQAGRAGRRARDSLVILVADSLPIDQHYVRHSEELFEKSRDDIIVDLDSRPLLEAHLQCAAQEMPLSAEDEKYFGILFKDVCETQLIKDKDGWYHTHPKFLPFPSKYISIRGAQEENYAVMNVTKAGHLTILEEVETSRAMFEVYEGGVVSGNVLMSHESIIDAQSFAKFMHQGLTFVVKEVSHDSKLAKVIRADVNWITSPRDFTNVDAAETYRIKEIRNSLQRAFYGKVEVETKVFGFFKIRNNVILEAVDLDTPAWERDTTGMWLDVPKSLLQLFKMKGINPAEAIHAAQHAFLNRFAMAQDVRTECKAADKEYRQAETKRKRPARIIFYDTVGKGGGVAAKAFDNVNELLQKACKAIETCDCVEGCAACVQSPACREGNLVCSKIGALLVIKCILGLEINEDSVPFQDVVAHDTVVEAESVRIIDDVQVEGCLT
;
A
#
# COMPACT_ATOMS: atom_id res chain seq x y z
N MET A 1 -2.65 -25.17 5.38
CA MET A 1 -2.35 -26.43 4.64
C MET A 1 -3.61 -27.02 4.03
N ARG A 2 -4.60 -27.47 4.83
CA ARG A 2 -5.87 -28.02 4.31
C ARG A 2 -6.62 -27.09 3.35
N ASN A 3 -6.73 -25.81 3.68
CA ASN A 3 -7.40 -24.82 2.82
C ASN A 3 -6.66 -24.51 1.51
N ILE A 4 -5.36 -24.85 1.39
CA ILE A 4 -4.57 -24.55 0.18
C ILE A 4 -4.48 -25.78 -0.72
N PHE A 5 -4.22 -26.94 -0.13
CA PHE A 5 -3.92 -28.17 -0.88
C PHE A 5 -5.07 -29.19 -0.87
N GLY A 6 -6.12 -28.96 -0.08
CA GLY A 6 -7.25 -29.90 0.05
C GLY A 6 -6.89 -31.21 0.76
N VAL A 7 -5.69 -31.30 1.36
CA VAL A 7 -5.18 -32.49 2.07
C VAL A 7 -4.84 -32.17 3.52
N ASP A 8 -4.92 -33.18 4.39
CA ASP A 8 -4.59 -33.05 5.80
C ASP A 8 -3.10 -32.73 5.98
N ALA A 9 -2.77 -31.92 6.99
CA ALA A 9 -1.39 -31.47 7.23
C ALA A 9 -0.40 -32.64 7.39
N ASP A 10 -0.86 -33.75 7.96
CA ASP A 10 -0.08 -34.97 8.20
C ASP A 10 0.34 -35.68 6.90
N THR A 11 -0.26 -35.32 5.78
CA THR A 11 0.10 -35.86 4.45
C THR A 11 1.16 -35.02 3.73
N ILE A 12 1.57 -33.89 4.33
CA ILE A 12 2.53 -32.95 3.73
C ILE A 12 3.86 -33.02 4.50
N GLU A 13 4.90 -33.47 3.82
CA GLU A 13 6.26 -33.41 4.34
C GLU A 13 6.90 -32.06 3.97
N VAL A 14 7.23 -31.24 4.97
CA VAL A 14 7.90 -29.95 4.76
C VAL A 14 9.42 -30.17 4.77
N VAL A 15 10.07 -29.90 3.64
CA VAL A 15 11.53 -29.91 3.54
C VAL A 15 12.07 -28.55 4.00
N THR A 16 12.60 -28.52 5.24
CA THR A 16 13.14 -27.28 5.85
C THR A 16 14.65 -27.15 5.71
N GLU A 17 15.35 -28.24 5.42
CA GLU A 17 16.81 -28.23 5.30
C GLU A 17 17.23 -27.79 3.90
N ASP A 18 17.90 -26.64 3.82
CA ASP A 18 18.53 -26.16 2.58
C ASP A 18 19.98 -26.66 2.53
N GLY A 19 20.23 -27.66 1.65
CA GLY A 19 21.55 -28.20 1.38
C GLY A 19 22.36 -27.41 0.35
N ALA A 20 21.86 -26.27 -0.14
CA ALA A 20 22.55 -25.48 -1.14
C ALA A 20 23.82 -24.81 -0.57
N PRO A 21 24.90 -24.71 -1.37
CA PRO A 21 26.12 -24.07 -0.93
C PRO A 21 25.93 -22.56 -0.73
N SER A 22 26.11 -22.08 0.50
CA SER A 22 26.02 -20.67 0.90
C SER A 22 27.37 -20.16 1.42
N GLY A 23 27.73 -18.93 1.03
CA GLY A 23 28.89 -18.22 1.59
C GLY A 23 28.49 -17.39 2.81
N LYS A 24 29.46 -16.68 3.41
CA LYS A 24 29.17 -15.80 4.54
C LYS A 24 28.26 -14.65 4.09
N LYS A 25 27.23 -14.33 4.87
CA LYS A 25 26.35 -13.19 4.59
C LYS A 25 26.46 -12.17 5.70
N ASP A 26 27.01 -11.00 5.37
CA ASP A 26 27.14 -9.89 6.30
C ASP A 26 25.92 -8.96 6.16
N PHE A 27 25.26 -8.66 7.28
CA PHE A 27 24.12 -7.76 7.34
C PHE A 27 24.53 -6.45 8.01
N LEU A 28 24.20 -5.33 7.38
CA LEU A 28 24.49 -3.99 7.86
C LEU A 28 23.21 -3.15 7.90
N VAL A 29 22.88 -2.61 9.07
CA VAL A 29 21.85 -1.58 9.20
C VAL A 29 22.54 -0.23 9.19
N TRP A 30 22.32 0.55 8.13
CA TRP A 30 22.91 1.86 7.90
C TRP A 30 21.90 2.94 8.24
N ASN A 31 22.14 3.70 9.30
CA ASN A 31 21.33 4.86 9.66
C ASN A 31 22.04 6.15 9.25
N PRO A 32 21.53 6.90 8.27
CA PRO A 32 22.11 8.19 7.86
C PRO A 32 22.28 9.13 9.06
N THR A 33 23.40 9.83 9.14
CA THR A 33 23.67 10.77 10.25
C THR A 33 22.75 12.00 10.18
N TYR A 34 22.65 12.73 11.28
CA TYR A 34 21.99 14.03 11.27
C TYR A 34 22.79 15.02 10.41
N ILE A 35 22.09 15.94 9.73
CA ILE A 35 22.72 16.99 8.92
C ILE A 35 23.58 17.90 9.82
N ASP A 36 23.06 18.18 11.01
CA ASP A 36 23.80 18.81 12.11
C ASP A 36 23.44 18.06 13.40
N GLU A 37 24.45 17.47 14.05
CA GLU A 37 24.25 16.75 15.32
C GLU A 37 23.73 17.64 16.44
N ASN A 38 23.98 18.95 16.37
CA ASN A 38 23.52 19.92 17.37
C ASN A 38 22.08 20.37 17.13
N VAL A 39 21.52 20.11 15.94
CA VAL A 39 20.15 20.50 15.58
C VAL A 39 19.41 19.33 14.92
N PRO A 40 18.95 18.34 15.72
CA PRO A 40 18.26 17.15 15.20
C PRO A 40 16.97 17.47 14.41
N SER A 41 16.37 18.65 14.63
CA SER A 41 15.18 19.10 13.89
C SER A 41 15.45 19.39 12.42
N LEU A 42 16.72 19.54 12.01
CA LEU A 42 17.09 19.62 10.60
C LEU A 42 17.00 18.25 9.88
N GLY A 43 16.76 17.18 10.64
CA GLY A 43 16.65 15.84 10.09
C GLY A 43 18.00 15.22 9.71
N ARG A 44 17.91 14.09 9.01
CA ARG A 44 19.05 13.27 8.61
C ARG A 44 19.44 13.55 7.16
N HIS A 45 20.67 13.18 6.81
CA HIS A 45 21.10 13.14 5.42
C HIS A 45 20.19 12.23 4.58
N SER A 46 20.14 12.52 3.28
CA SER A 46 19.33 11.76 2.33
C SER A 46 19.63 10.27 2.37
N SER A 47 18.63 9.47 2.73
CA SER A 47 18.69 8.02 2.59
C SER A 47 18.96 7.60 1.14
N VAL A 48 18.41 8.34 0.17
CA VAL A 48 18.66 8.13 -1.27
C VAL A 48 20.12 8.37 -1.61
N SER A 49 20.70 9.52 -1.24
CA SER A 49 22.09 9.86 -1.55
C SER A 49 23.09 8.92 -0.88
N GLU A 50 22.83 8.50 0.36
CA GLU A 50 23.61 7.48 1.06
C GLU A 50 23.57 6.14 0.32
N ALA A 51 22.38 5.66 -0.03
CA ALA A 51 22.21 4.39 -0.74
C ALA A 51 22.85 4.40 -2.13
N THR A 52 22.68 5.48 -2.91
CA THR A 52 23.32 5.61 -4.23
C THR A 52 24.84 5.77 -4.11
N GLY A 53 25.32 6.46 -3.08
CA GLY A 53 26.75 6.57 -2.75
C GLY A 53 27.38 5.21 -2.44
N LEU A 54 26.74 4.41 -1.58
CA LEU A 54 27.16 3.04 -1.26
C LEU A 54 27.14 2.15 -2.50
N MET A 55 26.07 2.21 -3.31
CA MET A 55 25.96 1.46 -4.56
C MET A 55 27.12 1.81 -5.51
N ARG A 56 27.38 3.11 -5.72
CA ARG A 56 28.49 3.59 -6.56
C ARG A 56 29.85 3.13 -6.03
N PHE A 57 30.07 3.18 -4.71
CA PHE A 57 31.30 2.73 -4.06
C PHE A 57 31.59 1.25 -4.33
N LEU A 58 30.56 0.40 -4.26
CA LEU A 58 30.63 -1.03 -4.54
C LEU A 58 30.83 -1.30 -6.04
N MET A 59 30.05 -0.67 -6.91
CA MET A 59 30.16 -0.82 -8.36
C MET A 59 31.56 -0.43 -8.86
N LYS A 60 32.18 0.63 -8.32
CA LYS A 60 33.55 1.03 -8.68
C LYS A 60 34.60 -0.05 -8.40
N ARG A 61 34.31 -1.01 -7.51
CA ARG A 61 35.15 -2.17 -7.19
C ARG A 61 34.78 -3.44 -7.97
N GLY A 62 33.83 -3.34 -8.89
CA GLY A 62 33.37 -4.48 -9.69
C GLY A 62 32.36 -5.39 -8.96
N VAL A 63 31.83 -4.96 -7.82
CA VAL A 63 30.79 -5.69 -7.07
C VAL A 63 29.46 -5.54 -7.80
N ARG A 64 28.74 -6.65 -8.00
CA ARG A 64 27.40 -6.64 -8.60
C ARG A 64 26.35 -6.33 -7.53
N VAL A 65 25.64 -5.21 -7.70
CA VAL A 65 24.73 -4.68 -6.67
C VAL A 65 23.31 -4.56 -7.20
N ILE A 66 22.33 -4.91 -6.37
CA ILE A 66 20.94 -4.49 -6.54
C ILE A 66 20.57 -3.50 -5.44
N LEU A 67 19.90 -2.41 -5.81
CA LEU A 67 19.31 -1.43 -4.91
C LEU A 67 17.78 -1.56 -4.99
N PHE A 68 17.16 -2.07 -3.93
CA PHE A 68 15.70 -2.12 -3.81
C PHE A 68 15.15 -0.81 -3.27
N CYS A 69 14.09 -0.31 -3.90
CA CYS A 69 13.36 0.87 -3.50
C CYS A 69 11.89 0.52 -3.24
N LYS A 70 11.30 1.06 -2.16
CA LYS A 70 9.89 0.78 -1.81
C LYS A 70 8.90 1.20 -2.90
N ILE A 71 9.18 2.33 -3.59
CA ILE A 71 8.27 2.93 -4.57
C ILE A 71 8.97 3.26 -5.88
N ARG A 72 8.20 3.23 -6.99
CA ARG A 72 8.68 3.46 -8.37
C ARG A 72 9.41 4.79 -8.51
N LYS A 73 8.91 5.87 -7.90
CA LYS A 73 9.58 7.18 -7.96
C LYS A 73 10.97 7.15 -7.33
N VAL A 74 11.11 6.54 -6.16
CA VAL A 74 12.40 6.46 -5.45
C VAL A 74 13.42 5.66 -6.28
N CYS A 75 12.97 4.59 -6.95
CA CYS A 75 13.78 3.84 -7.90
C CYS A 75 14.32 4.72 -9.04
N GLU A 76 13.44 5.51 -9.67
CA GLU A 76 13.84 6.37 -10.78
C GLU A 76 14.71 7.56 -10.32
N LEU A 77 14.43 8.09 -9.13
CA LEU A 77 15.24 9.14 -8.52
C LEU A 77 16.65 8.63 -8.21
N ALA A 78 16.78 7.47 -7.57
CA ALA A 78 18.06 6.86 -7.28
C ALA A 78 18.85 6.63 -8.58
N MET A 79 18.18 6.17 -9.66
CA MET A 79 18.82 6.02 -10.97
C MET A 79 19.27 7.37 -11.55
N LYS A 80 18.46 8.44 -11.43
CA LYS A 80 18.83 9.78 -11.88
C LYS A 80 20.05 10.30 -11.13
N THR A 81 20.10 10.14 -9.81
CA THR A 81 21.25 10.54 -8.98
C THR A 81 22.50 9.75 -9.39
N ILE A 82 22.40 8.43 -9.52
CA ILE A 82 23.52 7.58 -9.99
C ILE A 82 24.00 8.03 -11.38
N ARG A 83 23.08 8.35 -12.29
CA ARG A 83 23.41 8.82 -13.64
C ARG A 83 24.16 10.15 -13.60
N ALA A 84 23.65 11.12 -12.84
CA ALA A 84 24.27 12.44 -12.70
C ALA A 84 25.69 12.31 -12.13
N ASP A 85 25.84 11.52 -11.06
CA ASP A 85 27.10 11.36 -10.38
C ASP A 85 28.14 10.56 -11.18
N LEU A 86 27.76 9.46 -11.82
CA LEU A 86 28.69 8.70 -12.65
C LEU A 86 29.11 9.49 -13.89
N SER A 87 28.22 10.34 -14.42
CA SER A 87 28.54 11.23 -15.53
C SER A 87 29.52 12.33 -15.12
N SER A 88 29.33 12.93 -13.94
CA SER A 88 30.25 13.96 -13.41
C SER A 88 31.63 13.40 -13.09
N GLU A 89 31.70 12.13 -12.68
CA GLU A 89 32.96 11.41 -12.45
C GLU A 89 33.59 10.82 -13.73
N GLY A 90 32.94 10.93 -14.89
CA GLY A 90 33.42 10.37 -16.16
C GLY A 90 33.39 8.83 -16.24
N ARG A 91 32.65 8.16 -15.36
CA ARG A 91 32.55 6.68 -15.28
C ARG A 91 31.41 6.13 -16.13
N PHE A 92 31.45 6.44 -17.43
CA PHE A 92 30.45 5.95 -18.40
C PHE A 92 30.45 4.42 -18.53
N ASP A 93 31.60 3.77 -18.28
CA ASP A 93 31.78 2.32 -18.25
C ASP A 93 30.87 1.61 -17.22
N ILE A 94 30.67 2.24 -16.04
CA ILE A 94 29.75 1.74 -15.01
C ILE A 94 28.31 2.10 -15.35
N LEU A 95 28.11 3.33 -15.85
CA LEU A 95 26.78 3.86 -16.13
C LEU A 95 26.04 3.04 -17.20
N GLU A 96 26.73 2.62 -18.26
CA GLU A 96 26.16 1.76 -19.31
C GLU A 96 25.76 0.36 -18.79
N ARG A 97 26.36 -0.05 -17.68
CA ARG A 97 26.10 -1.33 -17.00
C ARG A 97 25.16 -1.19 -15.80
N THR A 98 24.52 -0.03 -15.65
CA THR A 98 23.57 0.24 -14.56
C THR A 98 22.18 0.52 -15.13
N MET A 99 21.18 -0.27 -14.72
CA MET A 99 19.82 -0.16 -15.24
C MET A 99 18.77 -0.14 -14.12
N PRO A 100 17.69 0.64 -14.26
CA PRO A 100 16.53 0.52 -13.40
C PRO A 100 15.60 -0.63 -13.82
N TYR A 101 14.74 -1.09 -12.92
CA TYR A 101 13.72 -2.13 -13.18
C TYR A 101 12.46 -1.89 -12.35
N ARG A 102 11.30 -1.78 -13.02
CA ARG A 102 10.00 -1.60 -12.35
C ARG A 102 8.84 -2.22 -13.14
N GLY A 103 7.76 -2.57 -12.44
CA GLY A 103 6.57 -3.22 -13.00
C GLY A 103 5.70 -2.37 -13.96
N GLY A 104 6.21 -1.24 -14.46
CA GLY A 104 5.56 -0.44 -15.51
C GLY A 104 6.31 -0.46 -16.85
N TYR A 105 7.49 -1.06 -16.91
CA TYR A 105 8.22 -1.20 -18.17
C TYR A 105 7.51 -2.18 -19.10
N SER A 106 7.69 -1.95 -20.41
CA SER A 106 7.21 -2.85 -21.44
C SER A 106 7.76 -4.27 -21.20
N ARG A 107 7.07 -5.27 -21.76
CA ARG A 107 7.47 -6.67 -21.58
C ARG A 107 8.84 -6.93 -22.21
N GLU A 108 9.11 -6.30 -23.34
CA GLU A 108 10.36 -6.39 -24.09
C GLU A 108 11.53 -5.81 -23.28
N GLU A 109 11.35 -4.65 -22.66
CA GLU A 109 12.37 -4.01 -21.83
C GLU A 109 12.70 -4.84 -20.59
N ARG A 110 11.68 -5.36 -19.90
CA ARG A 110 11.89 -6.22 -18.73
C ARG A 110 12.72 -7.44 -19.08
N ARG A 111 12.35 -8.16 -20.15
CA ARG A 111 13.10 -9.34 -20.62
C ARG A 111 14.54 -9.01 -20.98
N ARG A 112 14.79 -7.84 -21.58
CA ARG A 112 16.15 -7.40 -21.90
C ARG A 112 16.98 -7.17 -20.63
N VAL A 113 16.45 -6.42 -19.67
CA VAL A 113 17.16 -6.15 -18.40
C VAL A 113 17.42 -7.44 -17.62
N GLU A 114 16.45 -8.34 -17.57
CA GLU A 114 16.58 -9.67 -16.94
C GLU A 114 17.67 -10.50 -17.59
N GLN A 115 17.71 -10.54 -18.92
CA GLN A 115 18.72 -11.26 -19.67
C GLN A 115 20.12 -10.65 -19.51
N ASP A 116 20.23 -9.32 -19.49
CA ASP A 116 21.50 -8.62 -19.27
C ASP A 116 22.01 -8.83 -17.83
N ALA A 117 21.11 -8.86 -16.85
CA ALA A 117 21.41 -9.20 -15.46
C ALA A 117 21.92 -10.66 -15.34
N PHE A 118 21.16 -11.61 -15.88
CA PHE A 118 21.49 -13.03 -15.82
C PHE A 118 22.86 -13.33 -16.42
N ASN A 119 23.16 -12.73 -17.58
CA ASN A 119 24.44 -12.91 -18.28
C ASN A 119 25.62 -12.15 -17.63
N GLY A 120 25.39 -11.42 -16.54
CA GLY A 120 26.44 -10.66 -15.84
C GLY A 120 26.91 -9.39 -16.58
N ARG A 121 26.16 -8.93 -17.58
CA ARG A 121 26.46 -7.68 -18.30
C ARG A 121 26.21 -6.47 -17.40
N LEU A 122 25.19 -6.54 -16.55
CA LEU A 122 24.86 -5.48 -15.59
C LEU A 122 25.70 -5.59 -14.31
N LEU A 123 26.19 -4.44 -13.87
CA LEU A 123 26.92 -4.25 -12.62
C LEU A 123 26.01 -3.69 -11.52
N GLY A 124 25.02 -2.89 -11.89
CA GLY A 124 24.07 -2.27 -10.97
C GLY A 124 22.64 -2.40 -11.46
N ILE A 125 21.72 -2.77 -10.57
CA ILE A 125 20.28 -2.73 -10.85
C ILE A 125 19.58 -1.91 -9.76
N VAL A 126 18.77 -0.93 -10.15
CA VAL A 126 17.90 -0.20 -9.21
C VAL A 126 16.49 -0.70 -9.44
N ALA A 127 15.85 -1.31 -8.44
CA ALA A 127 14.59 -2.00 -8.66
C ALA A 127 13.54 -1.71 -7.59
N THR A 128 12.26 -1.83 -7.95
CA THR A 128 11.21 -2.00 -6.94
C THR A 128 11.12 -3.46 -6.49
N ASN A 129 10.11 -3.79 -5.67
CA ASN A 129 9.72 -5.17 -5.35
C ASN A 129 9.39 -6.05 -6.58
N ALA A 130 9.41 -5.51 -7.81
CA ALA A 130 9.18 -6.27 -9.02
C ALA A 130 10.27 -7.33 -9.28
N LEU A 131 11.48 -7.16 -8.73
CA LEU A 131 12.54 -8.20 -8.74
C LEU A 131 12.60 -9.02 -7.44
N GLU A 132 11.65 -8.83 -6.53
CA GLU A 132 11.59 -9.59 -5.27
C GLU A 132 11.22 -11.07 -5.53
N LEU A 133 10.33 -11.33 -6.49
CA LEU A 133 9.71 -12.64 -6.72
C LEU A 133 10.03 -13.21 -8.12
N GLY A 134 10.38 -14.50 -8.17
CA GLY A 134 10.26 -15.37 -9.36
C GLY A 134 11.25 -15.19 -10.52
N VAL A 135 11.96 -14.06 -10.61
CA VAL A 135 12.87 -13.80 -11.73
C VAL A 135 14.30 -14.24 -11.40
N ASP A 136 14.94 -14.99 -12.31
CA ASP A 136 16.35 -15.35 -12.18
C ASP A 136 17.26 -14.28 -12.80
N ILE A 137 17.77 -13.38 -11.97
CA ILE A 137 18.70 -12.31 -12.36
C ILE A 137 20.18 -12.70 -12.19
N GLY A 138 20.45 -13.99 -11.95
CA GLY A 138 21.79 -14.53 -11.76
C GLY A 138 22.33 -14.32 -10.34
N VAL A 139 23.67 -14.21 -10.22
CA VAL A 139 24.38 -14.07 -8.94
C VAL A 139 24.64 -12.59 -8.66
N LEU A 140 24.18 -12.11 -7.50
CA LEU A 140 24.51 -10.80 -6.96
C LEU A 140 25.43 -10.93 -5.76
N ASP A 141 26.35 -9.97 -5.63
CA ASP A 141 27.34 -9.94 -4.55
C ASP A 141 26.83 -9.07 -3.38
N ALA A 142 26.07 -8.02 -3.67
CA ALA A 142 25.46 -7.16 -2.65
C ALA A 142 24.01 -6.77 -2.94
N VAL A 143 23.23 -6.64 -1.88
CA VAL A 143 21.86 -6.09 -1.87
C VAL A 143 21.85 -4.85 -0.99
N ILE A 144 21.30 -3.76 -1.50
CA ILE A 144 21.00 -2.55 -0.74
C ILE A 144 19.48 -2.39 -0.73
N MET A 145 18.89 -2.19 0.43
CA MET A 145 17.47 -1.89 0.61
C MET A 145 17.36 -0.44 1.07
N LEU A 146 16.70 0.40 0.28
CA LEU A 146 16.41 1.77 0.62
C LEU A 146 15.10 1.84 1.42
N GLY A 147 15.29 1.85 2.72
CA GLY A 147 14.29 1.77 3.78
C GLY A 147 13.73 0.36 4.00
N PHE A 148 13.02 0.17 5.12
CA PHE A 148 12.45 -1.14 5.47
C PHE A 148 11.37 -1.60 4.47
N PRO A 149 11.50 -2.77 3.83
CA PRO A 149 10.48 -3.28 2.91
C PRO A 149 9.18 -3.60 3.66
N VAL A 150 8.07 -3.78 2.95
CA VAL A 150 6.71 -3.80 3.53
C VAL A 150 6.55 -4.84 4.66
N SER A 151 7.31 -5.94 4.64
CA SER A 151 7.31 -6.97 5.70
C SER A 151 8.70 -7.60 5.91
N ILE A 152 8.86 -8.34 7.01
CA ILE A 152 10.05 -9.16 7.30
C ILE A 152 10.21 -10.26 6.23
N ALA A 153 9.11 -10.83 5.74
CA ALA A 153 9.16 -11.78 4.63
C ALA A 153 9.79 -11.15 3.38
N SER A 154 9.38 -9.93 3.02
CA SER A 154 9.98 -9.18 1.90
C SER A 154 11.44 -8.84 2.14
N PHE A 155 11.81 -8.43 3.37
CA PHE A 155 13.22 -8.22 3.75
C PHE A 155 14.06 -9.47 3.49
N LYS A 156 13.59 -10.64 3.93
CA LYS A 156 14.29 -11.92 3.74
C LYS A 156 14.36 -12.33 2.26
N GLN A 157 13.29 -12.12 1.49
CA GLN A 157 13.29 -12.40 0.04
C GLN A 157 14.29 -11.52 -0.70
N GLN A 158 14.33 -10.21 -0.40
CA GLN A 158 15.28 -9.27 -1.01
C GLN A 158 16.72 -9.59 -0.60
N ALA A 159 16.98 -9.84 0.69
CA ALA A 159 18.28 -10.27 1.19
C ALA A 159 18.76 -11.61 0.60
N GLY A 160 17.83 -12.49 0.23
CA GLY A 160 18.10 -13.77 -0.45
C GLY A 160 18.61 -13.63 -1.89
N ARG A 161 18.56 -12.42 -2.48
CA ARG A 161 19.04 -12.18 -3.85
C ARG A 161 20.56 -12.14 -3.97
N ALA A 162 21.29 -11.86 -2.88
CA ALA A 162 22.75 -11.96 -2.84
C ALA A 162 23.23 -13.25 -2.17
N GLY A 163 24.43 -13.70 -2.57
CA GLY A 163 25.13 -14.83 -1.95
C GLY A 163 24.80 -16.22 -2.51
N ARG A 164 24.44 -16.31 -3.80
CA ARG A 164 24.23 -17.59 -4.47
C ARG A 164 25.57 -18.29 -4.79
N ARG A 165 25.63 -19.62 -4.61
CA ARG A 165 26.76 -20.50 -5.00
C ARG A 165 28.06 -20.27 -4.21
N ALA A 166 28.02 -20.39 -2.88
CA ALA A 166 29.17 -20.32 -1.97
C ALA A 166 29.96 -18.99 -1.92
N ARG A 167 29.44 -17.91 -2.52
CA ARG A 167 30.10 -16.60 -2.45
C ARG A 167 29.65 -15.82 -1.23
N ASP A 168 30.60 -15.10 -0.64
CA ASP A 168 30.29 -14.12 0.39
C ASP A 168 29.40 -13.02 -0.18
N SER A 169 28.52 -12.50 0.66
CA SER A 169 27.55 -11.50 0.24
C SER A 169 27.29 -10.45 1.31
N LEU A 170 26.90 -9.26 0.85
CA LEU A 170 26.61 -8.11 1.69
C LEU A 170 25.15 -7.69 1.54
N VAL A 171 24.46 -7.48 2.65
CA VAL A 171 23.10 -6.96 2.69
C VAL A 171 23.08 -5.70 3.52
N ILE A 172 22.71 -4.57 2.92
CA ILE A 172 22.66 -3.26 3.58
C ILE A 172 21.21 -2.76 3.62
N LEU A 173 20.69 -2.50 4.81
CA LEU A 173 19.43 -1.77 5.00
C LEU A 173 19.77 -0.30 5.29
N VAL A 174 19.52 0.59 4.33
CA VAL A 174 19.69 2.04 4.50
C VAL A 174 18.36 2.59 5.03
N ALA A 175 18.31 2.93 6.31
CA ALA A 175 17.10 3.41 6.96
C ALA A 175 16.73 4.82 6.51
N ASP A 176 15.43 5.05 6.32
CA ASP A 176 14.88 6.40 6.10
C ASP A 176 14.53 7.10 7.42
N SER A 177 14.17 8.37 7.37
CA SER A 177 13.70 9.14 8.54
C SER A 177 12.36 8.66 9.10
N LEU A 178 11.65 7.78 8.38
CA LEU A 178 10.31 7.32 8.74
C LEU A 178 10.29 6.56 10.07
N PRO A 179 9.22 6.68 10.90
CA PRO A 179 9.13 6.03 12.20
C PRO A 179 9.37 4.52 12.19
N ILE A 180 8.83 3.82 11.17
CA ILE A 180 9.01 2.37 11.01
C ILE A 180 10.46 1.98 10.75
N ASP A 181 11.19 2.77 9.96
CA ASP A 181 12.59 2.51 9.64
C ASP A 181 13.46 2.75 10.88
N GLN A 182 13.19 3.83 11.62
CA GLN A 182 13.90 4.14 12.87
C GLN A 182 13.61 3.11 13.98
N HIS A 183 12.44 2.48 13.99
CA HIS A 183 12.15 1.34 14.88
C HIS A 183 13.12 0.19 14.63
N TYR A 184 13.26 -0.27 13.38
CA TYR A 184 14.18 -1.38 13.05
C TYR A 184 15.67 -1.02 13.17
N VAL A 185 16.03 0.27 13.14
CA VAL A 185 17.39 0.69 13.52
C VAL A 185 17.64 0.47 15.01
N ARG A 186 16.66 0.78 15.86
CA ARG A 186 16.77 0.62 17.32
C ARG A 186 16.62 -0.83 17.78
N HIS A 187 15.84 -1.61 17.04
CA HIS A 187 15.49 -3.01 17.32
C HIS A 187 15.90 -3.92 16.16
N SER A 188 17.18 -3.89 15.80
CA SER A 188 17.71 -4.62 14.62
C SER A 188 17.60 -6.14 14.74
N GLU A 189 17.52 -6.67 15.96
CA GLU A 189 17.30 -8.07 16.27
C GLU A 189 15.99 -8.62 15.69
N GLU A 190 14.94 -7.79 15.61
CA GLU A 190 13.63 -8.18 15.09
C GLU A 190 13.69 -8.59 13.60
N LEU A 191 14.66 -8.07 12.84
CA LEU A 191 14.85 -8.41 11.42
C LEU A 191 15.18 -9.90 11.21
N PHE A 192 15.75 -10.55 12.23
CA PHE A 192 16.21 -11.94 12.18
C PHE A 192 15.24 -12.93 12.83
N GLU A 193 14.23 -12.43 13.54
CA GLU A 193 13.19 -13.29 14.12
C GLU A 193 12.41 -14.05 13.05
N LYS A 194 11.80 -15.19 13.41
CA LYS A 194 10.93 -15.93 12.47
C LYS A 194 9.75 -15.03 12.09
N SER A 195 9.55 -14.85 10.77
CA SER A 195 8.35 -14.17 10.27
C SER A 195 7.15 -14.98 10.70
N ARG A 196 6.17 -14.29 11.31
CA ARG A 196 4.86 -14.85 11.70
C ARG A 196 3.80 -14.52 10.66
N ASP A 197 4.21 -14.19 9.44
CA ASP A 197 3.30 -13.81 8.35
C ASP A 197 2.66 -15.08 7.78
N ASP A 198 1.71 -15.65 8.53
CA ASP A 198 0.92 -16.78 8.06
C ASP A 198 0.15 -16.37 6.80
N ILE A 199 0.29 -17.17 5.74
CA ILE A 199 -0.48 -16.98 4.52
C ILE A 199 -1.90 -17.48 4.79
N ILE A 200 -2.85 -16.55 4.83
CA ILE A 200 -4.26 -16.85 5.04
C ILE A 200 -4.97 -16.86 3.69
N VAL A 201 -5.72 -17.93 3.45
CA VAL A 201 -6.60 -18.07 2.30
C VAL A 201 -8.00 -18.27 2.84
N ASP A 202 -8.90 -17.36 2.47
CA ASP A 202 -10.33 -17.45 2.78
C ASP A 202 -11.07 -18.01 1.57
N LEU A 203 -11.55 -19.25 1.69
CA LEU A 203 -12.37 -19.91 0.69
C LEU A 203 -13.88 -19.75 0.96
N ASP A 204 -14.24 -19.26 2.14
CA ASP A 204 -15.63 -19.12 2.58
C ASP A 204 -16.19 -17.71 2.27
N SER A 205 -15.53 -16.98 1.39
CA SER A 205 -16.01 -15.70 0.89
C SER A 205 -17.20 -15.94 -0.05
N ARG A 206 -18.41 -15.53 0.38
CA ARG A 206 -19.65 -15.71 -0.39
C ARG A 206 -19.55 -15.17 -1.83
N PRO A 207 -19.04 -13.94 -2.08
CA PRO A 207 -18.90 -13.43 -3.45
C PRO A 207 -17.95 -14.29 -4.31
N LEU A 208 -16.84 -14.76 -3.73
CA LEU A 208 -15.89 -15.62 -4.43
C LEU A 208 -16.53 -16.98 -4.76
N LEU A 209 -17.21 -17.58 -3.78
CA LEU A 209 -17.88 -18.86 -3.94
C LEU A 209 -18.98 -18.79 -5.01
N GLU A 210 -19.83 -17.77 -4.97
CA GLU A 210 -20.88 -17.54 -5.98
C GLU A 210 -20.29 -17.48 -7.39
N ALA A 211 -19.26 -16.65 -7.57
CA ALA A 211 -18.60 -16.50 -8.85
C ALA A 211 -18.06 -17.85 -9.34
N HIS A 212 -17.31 -18.57 -8.51
CA HIS A 212 -16.73 -19.86 -8.88
C HIS A 212 -17.78 -20.96 -9.13
N LEU A 213 -18.91 -20.96 -8.42
CA LEU A 213 -20.00 -21.91 -8.65
C LEU A 213 -20.68 -21.70 -10.01
N GLN A 214 -20.80 -20.45 -10.50
CA GLN A 214 -21.30 -20.19 -11.85
C GLN A 214 -20.36 -20.75 -12.92
N CYS A 215 -19.05 -20.75 -12.68
CA CYS A 215 -18.10 -21.38 -13.60
C CYS A 215 -18.16 -22.90 -13.51
N ALA A 216 -18.15 -23.45 -12.29
CA ALA A 216 -18.21 -24.89 -12.06
C ALA A 216 -19.47 -25.50 -12.68
N ALA A 217 -20.64 -24.89 -12.48
CA ALA A 217 -21.91 -25.34 -13.06
C ALA A 217 -21.96 -25.27 -14.60
N GLN A 218 -21.11 -24.44 -15.22
CA GLN A 218 -20.99 -24.38 -16.68
C GLN A 218 -20.10 -25.48 -17.23
N GLU A 219 -19.06 -25.84 -16.48
CA GLU A 219 -18.15 -26.93 -16.82
C GLU A 219 -18.86 -28.28 -16.63
N MET A 220 -19.55 -28.45 -15.51
CA MET A 220 -20.36 -29.64 -15.21
C MET A 220 -21.52 -29.26 -14.28
N PRO A 221 -22.76 -29.72 -14.55
CA PRO A 221 -23.88 -29.49 -13.64
C PRO A 221 -23.56 -29.98 -12.22
N LEU A 222 -23.90 -29.18 -11.22
CA LEU A 222 -23.57 -29.45 -9.82
C LEU A 222 -24.70 -30.20 -9.13
N SER A 223 -24.33 -31.03 -8.16
CA SER A 223 -25.26 -31.83 -7.35
C SER A 223 -25.13 -31.47 -5.86
N ALA A 224 -26.08 -31.92 -5.04
CA ALA A 224 -26.00 -31.75 -3.59
C ALA A 224 -24.76 -32.43 -2.96
N GLU A 225 -24.16 -33.41 -3.64
CA GLU A 225 -22.97 -34.13 -3.16
C GLU A 225 -21.70 -33.29 -3.24
N ASP A 226 -21.71 -32.20 -4.03
CA ASP A 226 -20.54 -31.34 -4.24
C ASP A 226 -20.27 -30.37 -3.08
N GLU A 227 -21.18 -30.32 -2.09
CA GLU A 227 -21.00 -29.57 -0.83
C GLU A 227 -19.67 -29.90 -0.13
N LYS A 228 -19.18 -31.15 -0.27
CA LYS A 228 -17.88 -31.57 0.29
C LYS A 228 -16.68 -30.78 -0.25
N TYR A 229 -16.79 -30.19 -1.43
CA TYR A 229 -15.72 -29.42 -2.08
C TYR A 229 -15.89 -27.91 -1.88
N PHE A 230 -17.13 -27.44 -1.82
CA PHE A 230 -17.48 -26.01 -1.84
C PHE A 230 -17.87 -25.46 -0.47
N GLY A 231 -17.96 -26.32 0.55
CA GLY A 231 -18.17 -25.90 1.93
C GLY A 231 -19.63 -25.62 2.29
N ILE A 232 -19.83 -25.08 3.49
CA ILE A 232 -21.16 -24.96 4.13
C ILE A 232 -22.11 -23.99 3.41
N LEU A 233 -21.55 -23.00 2.69
CA LEU A 233 -22.33 -21.99 1.97
C LEU A 233 -22.85 -22.49 0.62
N PHE A 234 -22.42 -23.67 0.17
CA PHE A 234 -22.76 -24.24 -1.13
C PHE A 234 -24.27 -24.27 -1.39
N LYS A 235 -25.04 -24.85 -0.46
CA LYS A 235 -26.49 -25.01 -0.63
C LYS A 235 -27.22 -23.68 -0.76
N ASP A 236 -26.93 -22.73 0.14
CA ASP A 236 -27.54 -21.40 0.13
C ASP A 236 -27.25 -20.65 -1.19
N VAL A 237 -26.00 -20.71 -1.66
CA VAL A 237 -25.60 -20.04 -2.91
C VAL A 237 -26.21 -20.72 -4.14
N CYS A 238 -26.25 -22.05 -4.18
CA CYS A 238 -26.86 -22.78 -5.29
C CYS A 238 -28.37 -22.54 -5.40
N GLU A 239 -29.08 -22.46 -4.27
CA GLU A 239 -30.52 -22.19 -4.26
C GLU A 239 -30.85 -20.72 -4.58
N THR A 240 -29.97 -19.79 -4.22
CA THR A 240 -30.24 -18.36 -4.44
C THR A 240 -29.73 -17.83 -5.78
N GLN A 241 -28.63 -18.38 -6.32
CA GLN A 241 -27.91 -17.79 -7.47
C GLN A 241 -27.85 -18.69 -8.71
N LEU A 242 -28.08 -20.00 -8.60
CA LEU A 242 -28.05 -20.94 -9.73
C LEU A 242 -29.46 -21.39 -10.13
N ILE A 243 -29.59 -22.02 -11.31
CA ILE A 243 -30.86 -22.58 -11.78
C ILE A 243 -30.86 -24.09 -11.59
N LYS A 244 -31.89 -24.60 -10.91
CA LYS A 244 -32.09 -26.04 -10.74
C LYS A 244 -32.91 -26.63 -11.89
N ASP A 245 -32.46 -27.74 -12.45
CA ASP A 245 -33.22 -28.50 -13.45
C ASP A 245 -34.26 -29.45 -12.81
N LYS A 246 -34.97 -30.19 -13.65
CA LYS A 246 -36.01 -31.14 -13.21
C LYS A 246 -35.44 -32.35 -12.47
N ASP A 247 -34.19 -32.70 -12.76
CA ASP A 247 -33.48 -33.85 -12.19
C ASP A 247 -32.70 -33.49 -10.92
N GLY A 248 -32.73 -32.21 -10.52
CA GLY A 248 -32.17 -31.70 -9.28
C GLY A 248 -30.75 -31.16 -9.39
N TRP A 249 -30.20 -31.02 -10.59
CA TRP A 249 -28.87 -30.47 -10.83
C TRP A 249 -28.92 -28.95 -10.93
N TYR A 250 -27.86 -28.31 -10.44
CA TYR A 250 -27.68 -26.86 -10.51
C TYR A 250 -26.84 -26.49 -11.74
N HIS A 251 -27.37 -25.56 -12.52
CA HIS A 251 -26.79 -25.03 -13.74
C HIS A 251 -26.52 -23.53 -13.59
N THR A 252 -25.57 -23.05 -14.39
CA THR A 252 -25.20 -21.64 -14.47
C THR A 252 -26.40 -20.77 -14.81
N HIS A 253 -26.51 -19.63 -14.12
CA HIS A 253 -27.56 -18.68 -14.39
C HIS A 253 -27.38 -18.08 -15.81
N PRO A 254 -28.44 -17.99 -16.65
CA PRO A 254 -28.37 -17.53 -18.04
C PRO A 254 -27.69 -16.17 -18.24
N LYS A 255 -27.74 -15.31 -17.23
CA LYS A 255 -27.06 -14.00 -17.19
C LYS A 255 -25.54 -14.11 -17.44
N PHE A 256 -24.90 -15.18 -17.00
CA PHE A 256 -23.45 -15.35 -17.10
C PHE A 256 -23.02 -16.20 -18.30
N LEU A 257 -23.97 -16.79 -19.03
CA LEU A 257 -23.69 -17.56 -20.25
C LEU A 257 -23.29 -16.65 -21.41
N PRO A 258 -22.51 -17.18 -22.39
CA PRO A 258 -21.94 -18.53 -22.45
C PRO A 258 -20.60 -18.70 -21.71
N PHE A 259 -19.99 -17.61 -21.21
CA PHE A 259 -18.66 -17.63 -20.61
C PHE A 259 -18.64 -16.94 -19.23
N PRO A 260 -19.09 -17.62 -18.15
CA PRO A 260 -19.08 -17.06 -16.81
C PRO A 260 -17.67 -16.64 -16.36
N SER A 261 -16.64 -17.35 -16.83
CA SER A 261 -15.23 -17.07 -16.54
C SER A 261 -14.75 -15.69 -17.00
N LYS A 262 -15.44 -15.03 -17.95
CA LYS A 262 -15.11 -13.66 -18.35
C LYS A 262 -15.46 -12.61 -17.30
N TYR A 263 -16.41 -12.93 -16.41
CA TYR A 263 -16.85 -12.04 -15.34
C TYR A 263 -16.02 -12.20 -14.06
N ILE A 264 -15.09 -13.16 -14.03
CA ILE A 264 -14.31 -13.50 -12.84
C ILE A 264 -12.84 -13.29 -13.14
N SER A 265 -12.20 -12.42 -12.37
CA SER A 265 -10.77 -12.27 -12.39
C SER A 265 -10.16 -12.98 -11.18
N ILE A 266 -9.28 -13.94 -11.44
CA ILE A 266 -8.54 -14.69 -10.41
C ILE A 266 -7.51 -13.78 -9.69
N ARG A 267 -7.13 -12.65 -10.30
CA ARG A 267 -6.11 -11.73 -9.79
C ARG A 267 -6.60 -10.28 -9.84
N GLY A 268 -7.35 -9.84 -8.82
CA GLY A 268 -7.84 -8.46 -8.69
C GLY A 268 -8.74 -8.01 -9.85
N ALA A 269 -9.16 -6.75 -9.91
CA ALA A 269 -9.85 -6.26 -11.12
C ALA A 269 -8.85 -6.20 -12.28
N GLN A 270 -9.28 -6.68 -13.45
CA GLN A 270 -8.68 -6.20 -14.68
C GLN A 270 -9.11 -4.74 -14.85
N GLU A 271 -8.23 -3.82 -14.47
CA GLU A 271 -8.39 -2.43 -14.86
C GLU A 271 -7.94 -2.26 -16.32
N GLU A 272 -8.61 -1.38 -17.04
CA GLU A 272 -8.10 -0.91 -18.33
C GLU A 272 -6.80 -0.13 -18.10
N ASN A 273 -5.85 -0.28 -19.03
CA ASN A 273 -4.58 0.43 -18.99
C ASN A 273 -4.56 1.59 -19.99
N TYR A 274 -4.01 2.72 -19.55
CA TYR A 274 -3.57 3.80 -20.41
C TYR A 274 -2.22 3.47 -21.04
N ALA A 275 -2.10 3.65 -22.36
CA ALA A 275 -0.81 3.56 -23.04
C ALA A 275 -0.13 4.93 -23.07
N VAL A 276 1.04 5.02 -22.45
CA VAL A 276 1.90 6.22 -22.46
C VAL A 276 2.82 6.13 -23.66
N MET A 277 2.61 6.98 -24.65
CA MET A 277 3.31 6.98 -25.93
C MET A 277 4.26 8.16 -26.06
N ASN A 278 5.54 7.89 -26.30
CA ASN A 278 6.51 8.92 -26.64
C ASN A 278 6.36 9.34 -28.10
N VAL A 279 6.17 10.64 -28.31
CA VAL A 279 6.18 11.27 -29.63
C VAL A 279 7.61 11.73 -29.92
N THR A 280 8.29 11.00 -30.80
CA THR A 280 9.64 11.41 -31.25
C THR A 280 9.57 12.65 -32.16
N LYS A 281 10.68 13.37 -32.32
CA LYS A 281 10.77 14.54 -33.24
C LYS A 281 10.40 14.20 -34.69
N ALA A 282 10.51 12.93 -35.08
CA ALA A 282 10.15 12.43 -36.40
C ALA A 282 8.69 11.93 -36.50
N GLY A 283 7.86 12.14 -35.47
CA GLY A 283 6.45 11.74 -35.46
C GLY A 283 6.18 10.26 -35.18
N HIS A 284 7.22 9.44 -34.97
CA HIS A 284 7.04 8.04 -34.58
C HIS A 284 6.55 7.96 -33.14
N LEU A 285 5.51 7.14 -32.93
CA LEU A 285 4.96 6.78 -31.63
C LEU A 285 5.60 5.49 -31.14
N THR A 286 6.10 5.52 -29.91
CA THR A 286 6.63 4.34 -29.22
C THR A 286 5.99 4.23 -27.86
N ILE A 287 5.51 3.04 -27.49
CA ILE A 287 4.94 2.80 -26.16
C ILE A 287 6.10 2.79 -25.16
N LEU A 288 6.02 3.64 -24.13
CA LEU A 288 6.98 3.66 -23.03
C LEU A 288 6.51 2.83 -21.84
N GLU A 289 5.22 2.91 -21.52
CA GLU A 289 4.64 2.32 -20.32
C GLU A 289 3.13 2.13 -20.48
N GLU A 290 2.60 1.13 -19.79
CA GLU A 290 1.17 0.94 -19.54
C GLU A 290 0.86 1.30 -18.08
N VAL A 291 -0.14 2.16 -17.88
CA VAL A 291 -0.55 2.66 -16.56
C VAL A 291 -2.01 2.30 -16.31
N GLU A 292 -2.32 1.62 -15.22
CA GLU A 292 -3.69 1.31 -14.79
C GLU A 292 -4.57 2.57 -14.72
N THR A 293 -5.85 2.46 -15.07
CA THR A 293 -6.78 3.61 -15.07
C THR A 293 -6.84 4.30 -13.72
N SER A 294 -6.88 3.54 -12.61
CA SER A 294 -6.86 4.07 -11.25
C SER A 294 -5.64 4.93 -10.93
N ARG A 295 -4.57 4.82 -11.73
CA ARG A 295 -3.33 5.59 -11.59
C ARG A 295 -3.20 6.66 -12.65
N ALA A 296 -3.61 6.39 -13.88
CA ALA A 296 -3.58 7.39 -14.95
C ALA A 296 -4.34 8.66 -14.55
N MET A 297 -5.46 8.50 -13.84
CA MET A 297 -6.25 9.62 -13.30
C MET A 297 -5.53 10.48 -12.25
N PHE A 298 -4.37 10.05 -11.73
CA PHE A 298 -3.53 10.74 -10.73
C PHE A 298 -2.19 11.23 -11.30
N GLU A 299 -1.76 10.60 -12.38
CA GLU A 299 -0.39 10.63 -12.85
C GLU A 299 -0.29 11.29 -14.23
N VAL A 300 -1.38 11.32 -15.00
CA VAL A 300 -1.37 11.70 -16.41
C VAL A 300 -2.33 12.88 -16.64
N TYR A 301 -1.79 14.09 -16.65
CA TYR A 301 -2.52 15.30 -17.02
C TYR A 301 -1.73 16.16 -17.99
N GLU A 302 -2.42 16.89 -18.84
CA GLU A 302 -1.82 17.79 -19.81
C GLU A 302 -0.93 18.84 -19.14
N GLY A 303 0.26 19.07 -19.71
CA GLY A 303 1.28 19.95 -19.13
C GLY A 303 1.96 19.40 -17.87
N GLY A 304 1.48 18.26 -17.36
CA GLY A 304 2.08 17.53 -16.27
C GLY A 304 3.37 16.82 -16.70
N VAL A 305 4.31 16.64 -15.78
CA VAL A 305 5.36 15.63 -15.90
C VAL A 305 4.74 14.35 -15.30
N VAL A 306 4.60 13.27 -16.08
CA VAL A 306 3.85 12.02 -15.72
C VAL A 306 4.47 11.22 -14.56
N SER A 307 3.95 11.03 -13.35
CA SER A 307 4.74 10.23 -12.36
C SER A 307 4.17 8.87 -12.14
N GLY A 308 4.98 7.81 -12.25
CA GLY A 308 4.67 6.60 -11.48
C GLY A 308 4.62 6.90 -9.98
N ASN A 309 3.54 6.51 -9.32
CA ASN A 309 3.18 6.54 -7.88
C ASN A 309 4.06 7.37 -6.93
N VAL A 310 3.41 8.30 -6.21
CA VAL A 310 3.83 8.80 -4.90
C VAL A 310 2.62 8.96 -3.99
N LEU A 311 2.75 8.37 -2.81
CA LEU A 311 2.11 8.84 -1.59
C LEU A 311 3.09 9.80 -0.93
N MET A 312 2.59 10.98 -0.57
CA MET A 312 3.41 12.04 0.00
C MET A 312 3.73 11.64 1.45
N SER A 313 4.98 11.28 1.73
CA SER A 313 5.52 11.37 3.09
C SER A 313 6.23 12.71 3.19
N HIS A 314 5.82 13.54 4.16
CA HIS A 314 6.41 14.85 4.42
C HIS A 314 7.30 14.80 5.65
N GLU A 315 8.60 14.69 5.40
CA GLU A 315 9.68 15.45 6.03
C GLU A 315 10.97 14.90 5.42
N SER A 316 11.48 15.53 4.37
CA SER A 316 12.32 16.70 4.58
C SER A 316 12.11 17.79 3.53
N ILE A 317 11.62 18.94 4.02
CA ILE A 317 11.84 20.26 3.40
C ILE A 317 13.35 20.57 3.27
N ILE A 318 14.20 19.74 3.85
CA ILE A 318 15.66 19.89 3.90
C ILE A 318 16.38 19.04 2.83
N ASP A 319 15.66 18.21 2.07
CA ASP A 319 16.24 17.41 0.99
C ASP A 319 15.58 17.69 -0.37
N ALA A 320 15.73 18.94 -0.77
CA ALA A 320 15.05 19.57 -1.88
C ALA A 320 15.50 19.17 -3.29
N GLN A 321 16.35 18.15 -3.45
CA GLN A 321 16.85 17.72 -4.77
C GLN A 321 16.10 16.53 -5.38
N SER A 322 15.11 15.98 -4.67
CA SER A 322 14.64 14.60 -4.90
C SER A 322 13.22 14.44 -5.43
N PHE A 323 12.78 15.38 -6.25
CA PHE A 323 11.46 15.29 -6.85
C PHE A 323 11.63 15.41 -8.34
N ALA A 324 11.47 14.30 -9.06
CA ALA A 324 11.13 14.25 -10.48
C ALA A 324 10.03 13.22 -10.63
N LYS A 325 8.97 13.65 -11.29
CA LYS A 325 7.67 13.00 -11.28
C LYS A 325 7.29 12.63 -12.72
N PHE A 326 8.26 12.33 -13.59
CA PHE A 326 8.26 11.32 -14.67
C PHE A 326 9.70 11.07 -14.98
N MET A 327 10.11 9.86 -14.71
CA MET A 327 11.40 9.38 -15.11
C MET A 327 11.13 8.00 -15.67
N HIS A 328 11.53 7.83 -16.91
CA HIS A 328 11.65 6.51 -17.50
C HIS A 328 13.14 6.30 -17.74
N GLN A 329 13.72 5.41 -16.94
CA GLN A 329 15.15 5.12 -16.94
C GLN A 329 16.04 6.33 -16.57
N GLY A 330 15.53 7.20 -15.68
CA GLY A 330 16.18 8.46 -15.28
C GLY A 330 16.08 9.59 -16.31
N LEU A 331 15.22 9.46 -17.34
CA LEU A 331 14.95 10.50 -18.35
C LEU A 331 13.56 11.11 -18.16
N THR A 332 13.45 12.44 -18.32
CA THR A 332 12.21 13.19 -18.09
C THR A 332 11.37 13.34 -19.36
N PHE A 333 10.04 13.20 -19.23
CA PHE A 333 9.07 13.51 -20.29
C PHE A 333 7.87 14.28 -19.74
N VAL A 334 7.26 15.10 -20.61
CA VAL A 334 6.09 15.95 -20.30
C VAL A 334 4.89 15.44 -21.09
N VAL A 335 3.72 15.37 -20.45
CA VAL A 335 2.43 15.09 -21.12
C VAL A 335 2.06 16.25 -22.01
N LYS A 336 1.85 15.95 -23.27
CA LYS A 336 1.32 16.90 -24.24
C LYS A 336 -0.20 16.84 -24.33
N GLU A 337 -0.77 15.63 -24.31
CA GLU A 337 -2.17 15.38 -24.60
C GLU A 337 -2.62 14.09 -23.91
N VAL A 338 -3.83 14.10 -23.32
CA VAL A 338 -4.44 12.92 -22.71
C VAL A 338 -5.83 12.70 -23.29
N SER A 339 -6.07 11.51 -23.84
CA SER A 339 -7.40 11.09 -24.27
C SER A 339 -7.91 10.04 -23.30
N HIS A 340 -8.90 10.41 -22.48
CA HIS A 340 -9.54 9.48 -21.54
C HIS A 340 -10.45 8.46 -22.23
N ASP A 341 -10.97 8.78 -23.41
CA ASP A 341 -11.81 7.87 -24.22
C ASP A 341 -10.98 6.76 -24.85
N SER A 342 -9.84 7.11 -25.47
CA SER A 342 -8.94 6.14 -26.11
C SER A 342 -7.91 5.53 -25.15
N LYS A 343 -7.86 6.01 -23.90
CA LYS A 343 -6.85 5.63 -22.89
C LYS A 343 -5.42 5.86 -23.39
N LEU A 344 -5.19 6.97 -24.09
CA LEU A 344 -3.87 7.30 -24.66
C LEU A 344 -3.31 8.56 -24.03
N ALA A 345 -2.03 8.51 -23.65
CA ALA A 345 -1.28 9.65 -23.14
C ALA A 345 -0.06 9.90 -24.02
N LYS A 346 0.00 11.05 -24.69
CA LYS A 346 1.14 11.42 -25.54
C LYS A 346 2.13 12.23 -24.73
N VAL A 347 3.37 11.76 -24.67
CA VAL A 347 4.46 12.42 -23.95
C VAL A 347 5.60 12.81 -24.89
N ILE A 348 6.34 13.86 -24.53
CA ILE A 348 7.55 14.29 -25.23
C ILE A 348 8.72 14.35 -24.27
N ARG A 349 9.89 13.86 -24.71
CA ARG A 349 11.13 14.00 -23.93
C ARG A 349 11.45 15.48 -23.75
N ALA A 350 11.67 15.89 -22.50
CA ALA A 350 11.96 17.27 -22.16
C ALA A 350 13.07 17.34 -21.12
N ASP A 351 14.02 18.27 -21.30
CA ASP A 351 15.05 18.55 -20.31
C ASP A 351 14.56 19.70 -19.41
N VAL A 352 13.76 19.35 -18.42
CA VAL A 352 13.17 20.29 -17.47
C VAL A 352 13.81 20.12 -16.09
N ASN A 353 14.04 21.25 -15.42
CA ASN A 353 14.59 21.32 -14.06
C ASN A 353 13.52 21.49 -12.98
N TRP A 354 12.24 21.32 -13.34
CA TRP A 354 11.08 21.41 -12.46
C TRP A 354 10.19 20.19 -12.64
N ILE A 355 9.35 19.94 -11.63
CA ILE A 355 8.62 18.67 -11.48
C ILE A 355 7.21 18.94 -10.98
N THR A 356 6.29 18.02 -11.16
CA THR A 356 4.86 18.25 -10.87
C THR A 356 4.37 17.49 -9.65
N SER A 357 3.67 18.12 -8.71
CA SER A 357 2.97 17.41 -7.64
C SER A 357 1.46 17.57 -7.79
N PRO A 358 0.66 16.49 -7.82
CA PRO A 358 -0.79 16.62 -7.92
C PRO A 358 -1.35 17.37 -6.71
N ARG A 359 -2.43 18.10 -6.95
CA ARG A 359 -3.28 18.72 -5.95
C ARG A 359 -4.61 17.98 -5.98
N ASP A 360 -4.79 17.10 -5.00
CA ASP A 360 -5.90 16.16 -4.97
C ASP A 360 -6.52 16.04 -3.57
N PHE A 361 -7.74 15.52 -3.53
CA PHE A 361 -8.36 15.03 -2.32
C PHE A 361 -9.14 13.75 -2.61
N THR A 362 -9.12 12.83 -1.65
CA THR A 362 -9.97 11.64 -1.64
C THR A 362 -10.94 11.74 -0.47
N ASN A 363 -12.24 11.69 -0.78
CA ASN A 363 -13.32 11.47 0.17
C ASN A 363 -13.62 9.97 0.26
N VAL A 364 -13.92 9.51 1.46
CA VAL A 364 -14.30 8.13 1.74
C VAL A 364 -15.49 8.21 2.68
N ASP A 365 -16.68 8.06 2.13
CA ASP A 365 -17.92 8.29 2.86
C ASP A 365 -18.76 7.01 2.84
N ALA A 366 -19.35 6.68 3.99
CA ALA A 366 -20.30 5.57 4.03
C ALA A 366 -21.66 6.07 3.55
N ALA A 367 -22.21 5.39 2.55
CA ALA A 367 -23.40 5.82 1.83
C ALA A 367 -24.65 5.05 2.28
N GLU A 368 -24.54 3.72 2.43
CA GLU A 368 -25.68 2.86 2.76
C GLU A 368 -25.29 1.73 3.71
N THR A 369 -26.10 1.48 4.73
CA THR A 369 -25.88 0.42 5.73
C THR A 369 -26.64 -0.84 5.35
N TYR A 370 -25.92 -1.96 5.22
CA TYR A 370 -26.46 -3.28 4.87
C TYR A 370 -26.53 -4.24 6.07
N ARG A 371 -25.61 -4.12 7.02
CA ARG A 371 -25.54 -4.92 8.25
C ARG A 371 -25.16 -4.05 9.43
N ILE A 372 -25.73 -4.35 10.59
CA ILE A 372 -25.44 -3.64 11.85
C ILE A 372 -25.08 -4.70 12.89
N LYS A 373 -24.02 -4.48 13.65
CA LYS A 373 -23.58 -5.40 14.70
C LYS A 373 -23.32 -4.68 16.00
N GLU A 374 -23.75 -5.28 17.12
CA GLU A 374 -23.48 -4.71 18.44
C GLU A 374 -22.01 -4.91 18.85
N ILE A 375 -21.48 -3.92 19.56
CA ILE A 375 -20.20 -4.05 20.24
C ILE A 375 -20.48 -4.50 21.68
N ARG A 376 -19.79 -5.57 22.11
CA ARG A 376 -20.02 -6.19 23.42
C ARG A 376 -19.76 -5.18 24.53
N ASN A 377 -20.72 -5.06 25.44
CA ASN A 377 -20.67 -4.13 26.59
C ASN A 377 -20.58 -2.64 26.20
N SER A 378 -21.03 -2.26 25.01
CA SER A 378 -20.99 -0.88 24.53
C SER A 378 -22.33 -0.44 23.95
N LEU A 379 -22.60 0.87 24.02
CA LEU A 379 -23.71 1.50 23.31
C LEU A 379 -23.40 1.75 21.83
N GLN A 380 -22.13 1.54 21.43
CA GLN A 380 -21.69 1.71 20.05
C GLN A 380 -22.01 0.49 19.20
N ARG A 381 -22.16 0.74 17.90
CA ARG A 381 -22.44 -0.29 16.89
C ARG A 381 -21.41 -0.23 15.77
N ALA A 382 -21.11 -1.38 15.22
CA ALA A 382 -20.42 -1.50 13.95
C ALA A 382 -21.45 -1.52 12.82
N PHE A 383 -21.07 -0.93 11.70
CA PHE A 383 -21.87 -0.89 10.49
C PHE A 383 -21.08 -1.47 9.33
N TYR A 384 -21.77 -2.12 8.39
CA TYR A 384 -21.19 -2.60 7.14
C TYR A 384 -22.14 -2.31 5.99
N GLY A 385 -21.61 -1.87 4.86
CA GLY A 385 -22.40 -1.59 3.66
C GLY A 385 -21.62 -0.86 2.58
N LYS A 386 -22.32 -0.02 1.81
CA LYS A 386 -21.77 0.74 0.69
C LYS A 386 -20.88 1.88 1.18
N VAL A 387 -19.68 1.96 0.63
CA VAL A 387 -18.74 3.06 0.82
C VAL A 387 -18.44 3.69 -0.54
N GLU A 388 -18.56 5.00 -0.62
CA GLU A 388 -18.27 5.80 -1.80
C GLU A 388 -16.89 6.43 -1.65
N VAL A 389 -16.03 6.19 -2.63
CA VAL A 389 -14.67 6.72 -2.69
C VAL A 389 -14.58 7.65 -3.88
N GLU A 390 -14.68 8.94 -3.60
CA GLU A 390 -14.52 10.00 -4.58
C GLU A 390 -13.09 10.54 -4.52
N THR A 391 -12.42 10.62 -5.66
CA THR A 391 -11.13 11.31 -5.73
C THR A 391 -11.09 12.31 -6.86
N LYS A 392 -10.70 13.55 -6.55
CA LYS A 392 -10.62 14.63 -7.53
C LYS A 392 -9.24 15.25 -7.54
N VAL A 393 -8.67 15.41 -8.73
CA VAL A 393 -7.43 16.14 -8.94
C VAL A 393 -7.73 17.46 -9.62
N PHE A 394 -7.67 18.53 -8.85
CA PHE A 394 -8.08 19.86 -9.27
C PHE A 394 -6.90 20.72 -9.75
N GLY A 395 -5.69 20.15 -9.78
CA GLY A 395 -4.51 20.86 -10.27
C GLY A 395 -3.21 20.14 -9.94
N PHE A 396 -2.10 20.82 -10.19
CA PHE A 396 -0.78 20.39 -9.75
C PHE A 396 0.15 21.59 -9.50
N PHE A 397 1.18 21.39 -8.69
CA PHE A 397 2.27 22.35 -8.49
C PHE A 397 3.46 22.01 -9.36
N LYS A 398 4.05 22.99 -10.05
CA LYS A 398 5.42 22.90 -10.56
C LYS A 398 6.37 23.28 -9.44
N ILE A 399 7.31 22.41 -9.11
CA ILE A 399 8.22 22.54 -7.98
C ILE A 399 9.65 22.45 -8.49
N ARG A 400 10.54 23.29 -7.95
CA ARG A 400 11.99 23.19 -8.15
C ARG A 400 12.68 23.55 -6.84
N ASN A 401 13.60 22.71 -6.39
CA ASN A 401 14.32 22.91 -5.13
C ASN A 401 13.37 23.20 -3.95
N ASN A 402 12.30 22.40 -3.80
CA ASN A 402 11.23 22.58 -2.82
C ASN A 402 10.47 23.91 -2.87
N VAL A 403 10.72 24.75 -3.87
CA VAL A 403 9.96 25.99 -4.11
C VAL A 403 8.89 25.71 -5.16
N ILE A 404 7.64 26.05 -4.83
CA ILE A 404 6.53 26.05 -5.79
C ILE A 404 6.78 27.19 -6.77
N LEU A 405 7.05 26.85 -8.03
CA LEU A 405 7.23 27.79 -9.12
C LEU A 405 5.88 28.28 -9.65
N GLU A 406 4.93 27.36 -9.79
CA GLU A 406 3.64 27.62 -10.42
C GLU A 406 2.59 26.66 -9.86
N ALA A 407 1.37 27.15 -9.66
CA ALA A 407 0.20 26.33 -9.41
C ALA A 407 -0.64 26.30 -10.69
N VAL A 408 -0.82 25.12 -11.26
CA VAL A 408 -1.65 24.91 -12.44
C VAL A 408 -2.97 24.31 -11.95
N ASP A 409 -4.08 24.92 -12.35
CA ASP A 409 -5.42 24.37 -12.09
C ASP A 409 -5.82 23.44 -13.24
N LEU A 410 -6.52 22.36 -12.89
CA LEU A 410 -7.04 21.38 -13.83
C LEU A 410 -8.53 21.21 -13.59
N ASP A 411 -9.30 21.17 -14.68
CA ASP A 411 -10.70 20.79 -14.65
C ASP A 411 -10.83 19.33 -15.05
N THR A 412 -10.60 18.43 -14.09
CA THR A 412 -10.80 16.99 -14.28
C THR A 412 -12.08 16.52 -13.58
N PRO A 413 -12.82 15.57 -14.18
CA PRO A 413 -13.95 14.95 -13.53
C PRO A 413 -13.49 14.19 -12.27
N ALA A 414 -14.36 14.14 -11.25
CA ALA A 414 -14.11 13.33 -10.08
C ALA A 414 -14.13 11.84 -10.47
N TRP A 415 -13.19 11.07 -9.92
CA TRP A 415 -13.18 9.64 -10.06
C TRP A 415 -13.93 9.01 -8.89
N GLU A 416 -15.18 8.66 -9.16
CA GLU A 416 -16.10 8.07 -8.19
C GLU A 416 -16.06 6.55 -8.28
N ARG A 417 -16.09 5.90 -7.11
CA ARG A 417 -16.11 4.46 -7.00
C ARG A 417 -16.97 4.00 -5.85
N ASP A 418 -17.73 2.97 -6.13
CA ASP A 418 -18.47 2.24 -5.11
C ASP A 418 -17.67 1.02 -4.67
N THR A 419 -17.57 0.84 -3.36
CA THR A 419 -17.01 -0.35 -2.74
C THR A 419 -17.86 -0.74 -1.54
N THR A 420 -17.53 -1.87 -0.92
CA THR A 420 -18.11 -2.26 0.36
C THR A 420 -17.09 -2.06 1.46
N GLY A 421 -17.58 -1.78 2.67
CA GLY A 421 -16.74 -1.48 3.80
C GLY A 421 -17.49 -1.55 5.11
N MET A 422 -16.74 -1.47 6.19
CA MET A 422 -17.26 -1.34 7.54
C MET A 422 -16.83 -0.03 8.17
N TRP A 423 -17.62 0.44 9.12
CA TRP A 423 -17.27 1.62 9.89
C TRP A 423 -17.82 1.60 11.32
N LEU A 424 -17.18 2.41 12.16
CA LEU A 424 -17.53 2.66 13.56
C LEU A 424 -17.54 4.17 13.78
N ASP A 425 -18.64 4.68 14.34
CA ASP A 425 -18.77 6.10 14.65
C ASP A 425 -18.05 6.44 15.95
N VAL A 426 -17.34 7.56 15.94
CA VAL A 426 -16.67 8.09 17.13
C VAL A 426 -17.65 9.00 17.86
N PRO A 427 -17.97 8.72 19.13
CA PRO A 427 -18.99 9.48 19.85
C PRO A 427 -18.62 10.95 20.05
N LYS A 428 -19.64 11.82 20.00
CA LYS A 428 -19.49 13.26 20.25
C LYS A 428 -18.83 13.58 21.60
N SER A 429 -19.12 12.81 22.64
CA SER A 429 -18.51 12.96 23.96
C SER A 429 -16.99 12.82 23.92
N LEU A 430 -16.48 11.87 23.11
CA LEU A 430 -15.05 11.69 22.95
C LEU A 430 -14.40 12.85 22.15
N LEU A 431 -15.09 13.38 21.14
CA LEU A 431 -14.62 14.57 20.43
C LEU A 431 -14.53 15.80 21.36
N GLN A 432 -15.47 15.94 22.28
CA GLN A 432 -15.42 16.99 23.31
C GLN A 432 -14.22 16.81 24.25
N LEU A 433 -13.94 15.57 24.68
CA LEU A 433 -12.77 15.25 25.48
C LEU A 433 -11.46 15.58 24.74
N PHE A 434 -11.37 15.24 23.46
CA PHE A 434 -10.20 15.60 22.63
C PHE A 434 -9.99 17.10 22.58
N LYS A 435 -11.06 17.88 22.38
CA LYS A 435 -10.99 19.34 22.41
C LYS A 435 -10.56 19.88 23.77
N MET A 436 -11.03 19.30 24.87
CA MET A 436 -10.64 19.70 26.23
C MET A 436 -9.19 19.37 26.58
N LYS A 437 -8.63 18.31 25.99
CA LYS A 437 -7.27 17.82 26.27
C LYS A 437 -6.24 18.18 25.19
N GLY A 438 -6.63 18.94 24.17
CA GLY A 438 -5.77 19.33 23.05
C GLY A 438 -5.32 18.16 22.15
N ILE A 439 -6.06 17.04 22.17
CA ILE A 439 -5.76 15.88 21.33
C ILE A 439 -6.36 16.11 19.94
N ASN A 440 -5.58 15.90 18.88
CA ASN A 440 -6.07 15.99 17.52
C ASN A 440 -6.94 14.76 17.16
N PRO A 441 -8.24 14.94 16.84
CA PRO A 441 -9.12 13.83 16.49
C PRO A 441 -8.66 13.06 15.25
N ALA A 442 -8.03 13.73 14.27
CA ALA A 442 -7.55 13.09 13.05
C ALA A 442 -6.42 12.09 13.34
N GLU A 443 -5.47 12.46 14.21
CA GLU A 443 -4.39 11.57 14.67
C GLU A 443 -4.92 10.38 15.46
N ALA A 444 -5.87 10.63 16.36
CA ALA A 444 -6.48 9.60 17.19
C ALA A 444 -7.21 8.55 16.35
N ILE A 445 -8.04 8.98 15.40
CA ILE A 445 -8.81 8.10 14.51
C ILE A 445 -7.89 7.31 13.57
N HIS A 446 -6.90 7.99 12.96
CA HIS A 446 -5.94 7.34 12.05
C HIS A 446 -5.09 6.29 12.76
N ALA A 447 -4.59 6.60 13.95
CA ALA A 447 -3.85 5.65 14.78
C ALA A 447 -4.72 4.49 15.27
N ALA A 448 -6.00 4.72 15.59
CA ALA A 448 -6.95 3.65 15.93
C ALA A 448 -7.22 2.73 14.73
N GLN A 449 -7.36 3.28 13.52
CA GLN A 449 -7.48 2.51 12.27
C GLN A 449 -6.30 1.56 12.07
N HIS A 450 -5.07 2.04 12.25
CA HIS A 450 -3.88 1.20 12.18
C HIS A 450 -3.83 0.15 13.28
N ALA A 451 -4.14 0.50 14.53
CA ALA A 451 -4.13 -0.45 15.63
C ALA A 451 -5.10 -1.62 15.41
N PHE A 452 -6.26 -1.34 14.83
CA PHE A 452 -7.22 -2.35 14.41
C PHE A 452 -6.65 -3.22 13.28
N LEU A 453 -6.17 -2.62 12.19
CA LEU A 453 -5.63 -3.34 11.03
C LEU A 453 -4.40 -4.19 11.39
N ASN A 454 -3.56 -3.74 12.32
CA ASN A 454 -2.40 -4.51 12.80
C ASN A 454 -2.80 -5.82 13.52
N ARG A 455 -4.08 -6.03 13.85
CA ARG A 455 -4.63 -7.27 14.44
C ARG A 455 -5.47 -8.08 13.47
N PHE A 456 -5.71 -7.53 12.28
CA PHE A 456 -6.47 -8.18 11.26
C PHE A 456 -5.54 -8.82 10.24
N ALA A 457 -5.57 -10.14 10.18
CA ALA A 457 -4.57 -10.87 9.43
C ALA A 457 -4.67 -10.69 7.90
N MET A 458 -5.84 -10.28 7.40
CA MET A 458 -6.05 -9.91 5.98
C MET A 458 -6.01 -8.40 5.74
N ALA A 459 -5.36 -7.63 6.62
CA ALA A 459 -5.31 -6.16 6.52
C ALA A 459 -4.68 -5.63 5.23
N GLN A 460 -3.90 -6.44 4.50
CA GLN A 460 -3.32 -6.04 3.21
C GLN A 460 -4.36 -5.83 2.10
N ASP A 461 -5.53 -6.46 2.22
CA ASP A 461 -6.61 -6.39 1.23
C ASP A 461 -7.67 -5.33 1.57
N VAL A 462 -7.58 -4.76 2.77
CA VAL A 462 -8.45 -3.69 3.27
C VAL A 462 -7.71 -2.36 3.21
N ARG A 463 -8.42 -1.28 2.87
CA ARG A 463 -7.92 0.09 2.95
C ARG A 463 -8.63 0.83 4.06
N THR A 464 -7.94 1.86 4.53
CA THR A 464 -8.44 2.83 5.49
C THR A 464 -8.10 4.21 4.98
N GLU A 465 -8.84 5.22 5.43
CA GLU A 465 -8.46 6.59 5.19
C GLU A 465 -7.10 6.89 5.86
N CYS A 466 -6.17 7.46 5.10
CA CYS A 466 -4.89 7.95 5.64
C CYS A 466 -4.95 9.48 5.80
N LYS A 467 -4.31 10.00 6.85
CA LYS A 467 -4.27 11.44 7.13
C LYS A 467 -2.90 12.02 6.76
N ALA A 468 -2.92 13.01 5.88
CA ALA A 468 -1.71 13.69 5.41
C ALA A 468 -1.33 14.82 6.36
N ALA A 469 -0.11 14.77 6.91
CA ALA A 469 0.40 15.75 7.87
C ALA A 469 0.24 17.21 7.39
N ASP A 470 0.58 17.44 6.12
CA ASP A 470 0.47 18.74 5.43
C ASP A 470 -0.94 19.35 5.39
N LYS A 471 -1.97 18.53 5.54
CA LYS A 471 -3.38 18.96 5.56
C LYS A 471 -3.88 19.13 6.99
N GLU A 472 -3.48 18.24 7.90
CA GLU A 472 -3.95 18.25 9.29
C GLU A 472 -3.23 19.28 10.17
N TYR A 473 -1.94 19.55 9.93
CA TYR A 473 -1.15 20.54 10.68
C TYR A 473 -1.05 21.91 10.01
N ARG A 474 -1.81 22.14 8.93
CA ARG A 474 -1.77 23.41 8.21
C ARG A 474 -2.42 24.52 9.03
N GLN A 475 -1.76 25.68 9.11
CA GLN A 475 -2.27 26.86 9.83
C GLN A 475 -3.54 27.49 9.21
N ALA A 476 -3.95 27.13 8.00
CA ALA A 476 -5.16 27.66 7.37
C ALA A 476 -6.31 26.67 7.49
N GLU A 477 -7.47 27.13 7.96
CA GLU A 477 -8.64 26.27 8.15
C GLU A 477 -9.17 25.73 6.81
N THR A 478 -9.43 24.43 6.76
CA THR A 478 -10.05 23.78 5.61
C THR A 478 -11.58 23.87 5.68
N LYS A 479 -12.22 24.21 4.56
CA LYS A 479 -13.68 24.11 4.40
C LYS A 479 -14.17 22.66 4.37
N ARG A 480 -13.29 21.73 3.97
CA ARG A 480 -13.59 20.31 3.92
C ARG A 480 -13.48 19.73 5.33
N LYS A 481 -14.58 19.19 5.84
CA LYS A 481 -14.67 18.46 7.11
C LYS A 481 -15.00 17.01 6.81
N ARG A 482 -14.61 16.11 7.72
CA ARG A 482 -14.83 14.66 7.59
C ARG A 482 -15.57 14.12 8.80
N PRO A 483 -16.49 13.16 8.64
CA PRO A 483 -17.17 12.55 9.78
C PRO A 483 -16.16 11.82 10.68
N ALA A 484 -16.36 11.92 11.98
CA ALA A 484 -15.57 11.25 13.00
C ALA A 484 -15.87 9.75 12.98
N ARG A 485 -15.20 9.03 12.10
CA ARG A 485 -15.49 7.63 11.80
C ARG A 485 -14.21 6.86 11.53
N ILE A 486 -14.10 5.70 12.17
CA ILE A 486 -13.16 4.67 11.74
C ILE A 486 -13.81 3.98 10.54
N ILE A 487 -13.22 4.11 9.36
CA ILE A 487 -13.72 3.48 8.13
C ILE A 487 -12.69 2.55 7.51
N PHE A 488 -13.15 1.37 7.11
CA PHE A 488 -12.38 0.34 6.42
C PHE A 488 -13.16 -0.10 5.18
N TYR A 489 -12.49 -0.25 4.05
CA TYR A 489 -13.16 -0.59 2.80
C TYR A 489 -12.32 -1.51 1.93
N ASP A 490 -12.99 -2.35 1.14
CA ASP A 490 -12.34 -3.29 0.26
C ASP A 490 -11.63 -2.58 -0.89
N THR A 491 -10.47 -3.11 -1.28
CA THR A 491 -9.77 -2.65 -2.47
C THR A 491 -10.55 -2.99 -3.74
N VAL A 492 -10.60 -2.04 -4.67
CA VAL A 492 -11.25 -2.19 -5.97
C VAL A 492 -10.78 -3.47 -6.65
N GLY A 493 -11.74 -4.25 -7.16
CA GLY A 493 -11.45 -5.44 -7.92
C GLY A 493 -11.04 -6.67 -7.14
N LYS A 494 -10.84 -6.54 -5.82
CA LYS A 494 -10.56 -7.70 -4.98
C LYS A 494 -11.80 -8.39 -4.45
N GLY A 495 -13.00 -7.82 -4.61
CA GLY A 495 -14.33 -8.47 -4.53
C GLY A 495 -14.60 -9.39 -3.33
N GLY A 496 -13.73 -9.40 -2.32
CA GLY A 496 -13.56 -10.55 -1.44
C GLY A 496 -14.40 -10.47 -0.18
N GLY A 497 -15.10 -9.37 0.06
CA GLY A 497 -15.82 -9.16 1.33
C GLY A 497 -14.86 -9.21 2.52
N VAL A 498 -13.61 -8.76 2.36
CA VAL A 498 -12.61 -8.86 3.42
C VAL A 498 -12.97 -7.92 4.57
N ALA A 499 -13.49 -6.73 4.25
CA ALA A 499 -14.09 -5.82 5.22
C ALA A 499 -15.29 -6.45 5.95
N ALA A 500 -16.04 -7.36 5.32
CA ALA A 500 -17.13 -8.08 5.98
C ALA A 500 -16.59 -9.04 7.05
N LYS A 501 -15.44 -9.71 6.81
CA LYS A 501 -14.79 -10.55 7.82
C LYS A 501 -14.22 -9.73 8.98
N ALA A 502 -13.68 -8.54 8.69
CA ALA A 502 -13.27 -7.61 9.73
C ALA A 502 -14.47 -7.16 10.58
N PHE A 503 -15.63 -6.94 9.95
CA PHE A 503 -16.89 -6.63 10.61
C PHE A 503 -17.39 -7.79 11.47
N ASP A 504 -17.33 -9.02 10.95
CA ASP A 504 -17.75 -10.22 11.68
C ASP A 504 -16.93 -10.42 12.97
N ASN A 505 -15.65 -10.07 12.95
CA ASN A 505 -14.72 -10.22 14.08
C ASN A 505 -14.42 -8.89 14.81
N VAL A 506 -15.23 -7.85 14.60
CA VAL A 506 -14.94 -6.48 15.08
C VAL A 506 -14.64 -6.40 16.58
N ASN A 507 -15.39 -7.14 17.40
CA ASN A 507 -15.22 -7.16 18.86
C ASN A 507 -13.85 -7.70 19.28
N GLU A 508 -13.46 -8.85 18.74
CA GLU A 508 -12.18 -9.49 19.05
C GLU A 508 -11.00 -8.63 18.57
N LEU A 509 -11.12 -8.04 17.37
CA LEU A 509 -10.10 -7.18 16.79
C LEU A 509 -9.90 -5.90 17.62
N LEU A 510 -10.99 -5.25 18.05
CA LEU A 510 -10.91 -4.08 18.94
C LEU A 510 -10.27 -4.42 20.29
N GLN A 511 -10.62 -5.55 20.90
CA GLN A 511 -10.02 -5.98 22.17
C GLN A 511 -8.52 -6.26 22.03
N LYS A 512 -8.13 -6.99 20.98
CA LYS A 512 -6.70 -7.24 20.66
C LYS A 512 -5.94 -5.95 20.40
N ALA A 513 -6.56 -4.98 19.72
CA ALA A 513 -5.97 -3.68 19.46
C ALA A 513 -5.78 -2.89 20.77
N CYS A 514 -6.82 -2.82 21.61
CA CYS A 514 -6.75 -2.17 22.93
C CYS A 514 -5.62 -2.75 23.79
N LYS A 515 -5.62 -4.08 23.97
CA LYS A 515 -4.61 -4.79 24.77
C LYS A 515 -3.20 -4.49 24.27
N ALA A 516 -2.99 -4.51 22.96
CA ALA A 516 -1.67 -4.29 22.41
C ALA A 516 -1.18 -2.84 22.53
N ILE A 517 -2.08 -1.85 22.52
CA ILE A 517 -1.70 -0.46 22.82
C ILE A 517 -1.30 -0.33 24.29
N GLU A 518 -2.04 -0.96 25.20
CA GLU A 518 -1.79 -0.91 26.65
C GLU A 518 -0.52 -1.63 27.07
N THR A 519 -0.23 -2.80 26.50
CA THR A 519 0.95 -3.60 26.86
C THR A 519 2.23 -3.16 26.16
N CYS A 520 2.13 -2.24 25.20
CA CYS A 520 3.30 -1.79 24.45
C CYS A 520 4.03 -0.68 25.21
N ASP A 521 5.34 -0.85 25.43
CA ASP A 521 6.17 0.09 26.20
C ASP A 521 6.54 1.37 25.42
N CYS A 522 6.14 1.50 24.16
CA CYS A 522 6.47 2.68 23.36
C CYS A 522 5.72 3.94 23.83
N VAL A 523 6.35 5.10 23.72
CA VAL A 523 5.76 6.39 24.15
C VAL A 523 4.84 6.96 23.07
N GLU A 524 5.36 7.11 21.85
CA GLU A 524 4.64 7.80 20.75
C GLU A 524 3.84 6.86 19.84
N GLY A 525 4.08 5.55 19.94
CA GLY A 525 3.55 4.54 19.03
C GLY A 525 4.65 3.85 18.22
N CYS A 526 4.46 2.57 17.91
CA CYS A 526 5.36 1.78 17.08
C CYS A 526 4.58 0.80 16.21
N ALA A 527 5.29 0.04 15.35
CA ALA A 527 4.71 -0.97 14.47
C ALA A 527 3.91 -2.04 15.22
N ALA A 528 4.33 -2.35 16.46
CA ALA A 528 3.67 -3.32 17.29
C ALA A 528 2.35 -2.82 17.89
N CYS A 529 2.02 -1.52 17.82
CA CYS A 529 0.74 -0.99 18.31
C CYS A 529 -0.01 -0.18 17.24
N VAL A 530 0.31 1.10 17.05
CA VAL A 530 -0.51 2.07 16.29
C VAL A 530 0.09 2.51 14.95
N GLN A 531 1.32 2.09 14.63
CA GLN A 531 1.93 2.39 13.33
C GLN A 531 1.74 1.22 12.37
N SER A 532 1.44 1.51 11.12
CA SER A 532 1.30 0.50 10.07
C SER A 532 2.42 0.62 9.03
N PRO A 533 3.12 -0.48 8.68
CA PRO A 533 4.06 -0.49 7.56
C PRO A 533 3.40 -0.16 6.21
N ALA A 534 2.08 -0.34 6.10
CA ALA A 534 1.30 -0.04 4.92
C ALA A 534 0.74 1.40 4.90
N CYS A 535 1.01 2.21 5.93
CA CYS A 535 0.54 3.59 5.99
C CYS A 535 1.13 4.40 4.83
N ARG A 536 0.24 5.02 4.08
CA ARG A 536 0.60 5.79 2.89
C ARG A 536 1.35 7.08 3.22
N GLU A 537 1.02 7.67 4.37
CA GLU A 537 1.53 8.95 4.86
C GLU A 537 2.68 8.77 5.87
N GLY A 538 3.29 7.58 5.91
CA GLY A 538 4.49 7.32 6.71
C GLY A 538 4.27 7.33 8.23
N ASN A 539 3.04 7.21 8.71
CA ASN A 539 2.67 7.28 10.13
C ASN A 539 2.98 8.61 10.83
N LEU A 540 3.08 9.71 10.08
CA LEU A 540 3.39 11.05 10.61
C LEU A 540 2.25 11.68 11.42
N VAL A 541 1.00 11.33 11.10
CA VAL A 541 -0.20 11.77 11.81
C VAL A 541 -0.66 10.61 12.69
N CYS A 542 -0.14 10.49 13.91
CA CYS A 542 -0.39 9.32 14.75
C CYS A 542 -0.34 9.70 16.23
N SER A 543 -1.37 9.30 17.00
CA SER A 543 -1.41 9.47 18.45
C SER A 543 -1.76 8.15 19.14
N LYS A 544 -0.80 7.58 19.89
CA LYS A 544 -1.02 6.35 20.68
C LYS A 544 -2.12 6.53 21.73
N ILE A 545 -2.08 7.65 22.45
CA ILE A 545 -3.04 7.98 23.50
C ILE A 545 -4.43 8.21 22.89
N GLY A 546 -4.50 9.01 21.82
CA GLY A 546 -5.74 9.23 21.09
C GLY A 546 -6.37 7.92 20.59
N ALA A 547 -5.56 7.04 19.99
CA ALA A 547 -6.02 5.72 19.53
C ALA A 547 -6.60 4.86 20.67
N LEU A 548 -5.93 4.85 21.82
CA LEU A 548 -6.40 4.10 22.99
C LEU A 548 -7.77 4.60 23.45
N LEU A 549 -7.96 5.92 23.51
CA LEU A 549 -9.21 6.54 23.92
C LEU A 549 -10.36 6.23 22.93
N VAL A 550 -10.08 6.29 21.63
CA VAL A 550 -11.05 5.89 20.59
C VAL A 550 -11.48 4.44 20.78
N ILE A 551 -10.53 3.52 20.90
CA ILE A 551 -10.84 2.08 21.01
C ILE A 551 -11.56 1.77 22.32
N LYS A 552 -11.13 2.34 23.45
CA LYS A 552 -11.80 2.17 24.75
C LYS A 552 -13.25 2.67 24.72
N CYS A 553 -13.47 3.85 24.13
CA CYS A 553 -14.80 4.42 24.00
C CYS A 553 -15.72 3.52 23.16
N ILE A 554 -15.23 3.01 22.02
CA ILE A 554 -15.98 2.10 21.16
C ILE A 554 -16.30 0.79 21.90
N LEU A 555 -15.35 0.24 22.68
CA LEU A 555 -15.55 -0.96 23.49
C LEU A 555 -16.41 -0.74 24.75
N GLY A 556 -16.85 0.49 25.04
CA GLY A 556 -17.61 0.80 26.25
C GLY A 556 -16.78 0.68 27.54
N LEU A 557 -15.45 0.74 27.45
CA LEU A 557 -14.55 0.72 28.60
C LEU A 557 -14.50 2.09 29.25
N GLU A 558 -14.40 2.12 30.59
CA GLU A 558 -14.31 3.38 31.33
C GLU A 558 -13.02 4.15 30.98
N ILE A 559 -13.19 5.44 30.71
CA ILE A 559 -12.10 6.37 30.44
C ILE A 559 -11.99 7.29 31.64
N ASN A 560 -10.88 7.22 32.36
CA ASN A 560 -10.58 8.18 33.42
C ASN A 560 -10.02 9.47 32.80
N GLU A 561 -10.87 10.48 32.65
CA GLU A 561 -10.52 11.77 32.04
C GLU A 561 -9.37 12.50 32.76
N ASP A 562 -9.21 12.31 34.07
CA ASP A 562 -8.15 12.95 34.86
C ASP A 562 -6.77 12.37 34.53
N SER A 563 -6.73 11.09 34.13
CA SER A 563 -5.48 10.41 33.75
C SER A 563 -5.00 10.75 32.34
N VAL A 564 -5.83 11.41 31.53
CA VAL A 564 -5.49 11.77 30.15
C VAL A 564 -4.59 13.01 30.16
N PRO A 565 -3.33 12.91 29.68
CA PRO A 565 -2.43 14.04 29.62
C PRO A 565 -2.91 15.06 28.59
N PHE A 566 -2.65 16.34 28.85
CA PHE A 566 -2.88 17.40 27.87
C PHE A 566 -1.83 17.28 26.76
N GLN A 567 -2.26 17.37 25.51
CA GLN A 567 -1.37 17.43 24.35
C GLN A 567 -1.48 18.85 23.78
N ASP A 568 -0.40 19.62 23.76
CA ASP A 568 -0.36 20.98 23.19
C ASP A 568 -0.32 20.95 21.64
N VAL A 569 -1.22 20.17 21.01
CA VAL A 569 -1.28 20.08 19.56
C VAL A 569 -2.20 21.18 19.04
N VAL A 570 -1.61 22.23 18.45
CA VAL A 570 -2.35 23.25 17.71
C VAL A 570 -2.80 22.64 16.39
N ALA A 571 -3.99 22.03 16.37
CA ALA A 571 -4.60 21.46 15.18
C ALA A 571 -5.96 22.08 14.88
N HIS A 572 -6.28 22.19 13.59
CA HIS A 572 -7.57 22.71 13.14
C HIS A 572 -8.61 21.59 13.12
N ASP A 573 -9.87 21.90 13.43
CA ASP A 573 -10.97 20.93 13.43
C ASP A 573 -11.26 20.43 12.01
N THR A 574 -10.53 19.43 11.51
CA THR A 574 -10.79 18.79 10.20
C THR A 574 -11.84 17.67 10.29
N VAL A 575 -12.19 17.29 11.52
CA VAL A 575 -13.13 16.22 11.85
C VAL A 575 -14.38 16.81 12.49
N VAL A 576 -15.55 16.35 12.06
CA VAL A 576 -16.87 16.73 12.58
C VAL A 576 -17.62 15.51 13.08
N GLU A 577 -18.67 15.72 13.87
CA GLU A 577 -19.57 14.65 14.30
C GLU A 577 -20.08 13.85 13.09
N ALA A 578 -20.05 12.52 13.18
CA ALA A 578 -20.51 11.66 12.10
C ALA A 578 -22.05 11.66 12.05
N GLU A 579 -22.61 11.91 10.87
CA GLU A 579 -24.05 11.78 10.63
C GLU A 579 -24.45 10.31 10.46
N SER A 580 -25.70 10.01 10.83
CA SER A 580 -26.28 8.68 10.64
C SER A 580 -26.35 8.34 9.15
N VAL A 581 -25.82 7.17 8.79
CA VAL A 581 -25.87 6.65 7.42
C VAL A 581 -27.24 6.04 7.17
N ARG A 582 -27.77 6.20 5.95
CA ARG A 582 -29.02 5.58 5.53
C ARG A 582 -28.95 4.06 5.73
N ILE A 583 -30.00 3.48 6.32
CA ILE A 583 -30.13 2.03 6.52
C ILE A 583 -31.08 1.48 5.44
N ILE A 584 -30.70 0.40 4.76
CA ILE A 584 -31.59 -0.27 3.81
C ILE A 584 -32.76 -0.96 4.55
N ASP A 585 -33.86 -1.21 3.87
CA ASP A 585 -35.02 -1.84 4.48
C ASP A 585 -34.67 -3.26 5.01
N ASP A 586 -35.31 -3.67 6.10
CA ASP A 586 -35.18 -5.00 6.74
C ASP A 586 -33.82 -5.35 7.41
N VAL A 587 -32.93 -4.39 7.65
CA VAL A 587 -31.67 -4.65 8.38
C VAL A 587 -31.94 -4.89 9.87
N GLN A 588 -31.70 -6.11 10.33
CA GLN A 588 -31.70 -6.45 11.75
C GLN A 588 -30.31 -6.22 12.39
N VAL A 589 -30.30 -5.90 13.68
CA VAL A 589 -29.07 -5.75 14.46
C VAL A 589 -28.57 -7.14 14.86
N GLU A 590 -27.39 -7.51 14.37
CA GLU A 590 -26.70 -8.75 14.73
C GLU A 590 -26.15 -8.66 16.16
N GLY A 591 -26.60 -9.57 17.02
CA GLY A 591 -26.07 -9.71 18.37
C GLY A 591 -24.63 -10.25 18.38
N CYS A 592 -23.90 -9.99 19.47
CA CYS A 592 -22.63 -10.68 19.72
C CYS A 592 -22.89 -12.16 19.99
N LEU A 593 -22.43 -13.05 19.10
CA LEU A 593 -22.30 -14.47 19.42
C LEU A 593 -21.33 -14.61 20.62
N THR A 594 -21.65 -15.54 21.53
CA THR A 594 -21.22 -15.55 22.94
C THR A 594 -19.73 -15.77 23.15
#